data_AF-A0A519UG14-F1
#
_entry.id   AF-A0A519UG14-F1
#
_cell.length_a   1.000
_cell.length_b   1.000
_cell.length_c   1.000
_cell.angle_alpha   90.00
_cell.angle_beta   90.00
_cell.angle_gamma   90.00
#
_symmetry.space_group_name_H-M   'P 1'
#
loop_
_entity.id
_entity.type
_entity.pdbx_description
1 polymer ?
#
loop_
_entity_poly.entity_id
_entity_poly.type
_entity_poly.pdbx_seq_one_letter_code
_entity_poly.pdbx_strand_id
1 'polypeptide(L)'
;MNLTTRATTPELMDDLDLATEELRQNLDELETINTWLGGYRPVLAALAQLRPQFPAGRPLRLADLGSGGGDTLRRIATWARARQVPVALTGIDANAFMLDYATAKSQAYPEIKYQQLDIFSPEFAAQP
;
A
#
# COMPACT_ATOMS: atom_id res chain seq x y z
N MET A 1 -20.15 -17.54 10.11
CA MET A 1 -19.03 -17.52 9.13
C MET A 1 -18.18 -18.75 9.41
N ASN A 2 -17.95 -19.62 8.42
CA ASN A 2 -17.04 -20.75 8.58
C ASN A 2 -15.62 -20.29 8.22
N LEU A 3 -14.69 -20.33 9.18
CA LEU A 3 -13.31 -19.86 9.00
C LEU A 3 -12.35 -20.97 8.52
N THR A 4 -12.82 -22.21 8.31
CA THR A 4 -11.98 -23.31 7.82
C THR A 4 -11.94 -23.43 6.30
N THR A 5 -12.81 -22.71 5.60
CA THR A 5 -12.89 -22.70 4.13
C THR A 5 -12.73 -21.28 3.61
N ARG A 6 -11.91 -21.11 2.56
CA ARG A 6 -11.76 -19.81 1.89
C ARG A 6 -13.10 -19.38 1.31
N ALA A 7 -13.54 -18.17 1.65
CA ALA A 7 -14.65 -17.52 0.95
C ALA A 7 -14.17 -17.08 -0.44
N THR A 8 -14.99 -17.31 -1.46
CA THR A 8 -14.69 -16.96 -2.86
C THR A 8 -15.75 -16.05 -3.48
N THR A 9 -16.73 -15.63 -2.69
CA THR A 9 -17.73 -14.67 -3.13
C THR A 9 -17.06 -13.31 -3.28
N PRO A 10 -17.28 -12.58 -4.39
CA PRO A 10 -16.79 -11.22 -4.53
C PRO A 10 -17.24 -10.33 -3.37
N GLU A 11 -16.33 -9.52 -2.87
CA GLU A 11 -16.59 -8.48 -1.86
C GLU A 11 -17.02 -7.18 -2.54
N LEU A 12 -17.66 -6.27 -1.78
CA LEU A 12 -18.04 -4.95 -2.31
C LEU A 12 -16.82 -4.15 -2.79
N MET A 13 -15.65 -4.32 -2.15
CA MET A 13 -14.41 -3.63 -2.53
C MET A 13 -13.75 -4.19 -3.80
N ASP A 14 -14.21 -5.33 -4.32
CA ASP A 14 -13.71 -5.89 -5.58
C ASP A 14 -14.26 -5.13 -6.81
N ASP A 15 -15.26 -4.29 -6.62
CA ASP A 15 -15.77 -3.40 -7.67
C ASP A 15 -14.81 -2.22 -7.89
N LEU A 16 -14.13 -2.22 -9.04
CA LEU A 16 -13.14 -1.22 -9.40
C LEU A 16 -13.74 0.16 -9.72
N ASP A 17 -15.06 0.21 -9.97
CA ASP A 17 -15.79 1.46 -10.23
C ASP A 17 -16.38 2.03 -8.93
N LEU A 18 -16.20 1.36 -7.78
CA LEU A 18 -16.66 1.84 -6.50
C LEU A 18 -15.88 3.09 -6.08
N ALA A 19 -16.57 4.24 -6.16
CA ALA A 19 -16.04 5.55 -5.81
C ALA A 19 -17.09 6.37 -5.07
N THR A 20 -17.25 6.11 -3.76
CA THR A 20 -18.24 6.79 -2.92
C THR A 20 -17.60 7.54 -1.75
N GLU A 21 -18.33 8.50 -1.18
CA GLU A 21 -17.86 9.21 0.03
C GLU A 21 -17.82 8.26 1.23
N GLU A 22 -18.75 7.31 1.30
CA GLU A 22 -18.75 6.24 2.31
C GLU A 22 -17.49 5.39 2.23
N LEU A 23 -16.98 5.13 1.01
CA LEU A 23 -15.70 4.44 0.83
C LEU A 23 -14.53 5.28 1.35
N ARG A 24 -14.51 6.60 1.13
CA ARG A 24 -13.47 7.49 1.72
C ARG A 24 -13.48 7.42 3.24
N GLN A 25 -14.68 7.56 3.83
CA GLN A 25 -14.85 7.52 5.27
C GLN A 25 -14.39 6.18 5.85
N ASN A 26 -14.78 5.07 5.22
CA ASN A 26 -14.33 3.73 5.63
C ASN A 26 -12.81 3.59 5.57
N LEU A 27 -12.13 4.13 4.54
CA LEU A 27 -10.67 4.10 4.45
C LEU A 27 -10.01 4.90 5.58
N ASP A 28 -10.54 6.08 5.91
CA ASP A 28 -10.05 6.90 7.03
C ASP A 28 -10.20 6.20 8.39
N GLU A 29 -11.34 5.53 8.61
CA GLU A 29 -11.59 4.73 9.80
C GLU A 29 -10.66 3.52 9.87
N LEU A 30 -10.46 2.81 8.75
CA LEU A 30 -9.56 1.68 8.65
C LEU A 30 -8.09 2.07 8.92
N GLU A 31 -7.60 3.18 8.37
CA GLU A 31 -6.25 3.67 8.65
C GLU A 31 -6.08 3.97 10.16
N THR A 32 -7.11 4.56 10.76
CA THR A 32 -7.14 4.80 12.21
C THR A 32 -7.07 3.49 12.97
N ILE A 33 -7.97 2.54 12.73
CA ILE A 33 -7.99 1.24 13.42
C ILE A 33 -6.65 0.50 13.24
N ASN A 34 -6.13 0.41 12.01
CA ASN A 34 -4.86 -0.24 11.72
C ASN A 34 -3.69 0.40 12.47
N THR A 35 -3.68 1.72 12.59
CA THR A 35 -2.67 2.43 13.37
C THR A 35 -2.73 2.05 14.85
N TRP A 36 -3.94 2.04 15.43
CA TRP A 36 -4.15 1.77 16.86
C TRP A 36 -3.88 0.31 17.23
N LEU A 37 -4.31 -0.63 16.39
CA LEU A 37 -4.09 -2.07 16.59
C LEU A 37 -2.67 -2.51 16.17
N GLY A 38 -1.85 -1.60 15.65
CA GLY A 38 -0.46 -1.88 15.29
C GLY A 38 -0.30 -2.69 14.01
N GLY A 39 -1.26 -2.62 13.07
CA GLY A 39 -1.28 -3.38 11.82
C GLY A 39 -0.02 -3.22 10.96
N TYR A 40 0.69 -2.09 11.09
CA TYR A 40 1.93 -1.84 10.33
C TYR A 40 3.19 -2.40 11.02
N ARG A 41 3.12 -2.79 12.30
CA ARG A 41 4.29 -3.24 13.07
C ARG A 41 5.00 -4.45 12.44
N PRO A 42 4.30 -5.49 11.95
CA PRO A 42 4.96 -6.64 11.33
C PRO A 42 5.80 -6.26 10.11
N VAL A 43 5.26 -5.39 9.23
CA VAL A 43 5.96 -4.92 8.03
C VAL A 43 7.21 -4.13 8.40
N LEU A 44 7.10 -3.19 9.34
CA LEU A 44 8.25 -2.39 9.79
C LEU A 44 9.32 -3.23 10.51
N ALA A 45 8.90 -4.25 11.25
CA ALA A 45 9.82 -5.19 11.89
C ALA A 45 10.56 -6.06 10.84
N ALA A 46 9.88 -6.50 9.79
CA ALA A 46 10.50 -7.22 8.69
C ALA A 46 11.53 -6.34 7.96
N LEU A 47 11.19 -5.08 7.65
CA LEU A 47 12.13 -4.13 7.04
C LEU A 47 13.35 -3.88 7.93
N ALA A 48 13.17 -3.78 9.25
CA ALA A 48 14.29 -3.64 10.17
C ALA A 48 15.23 -4.85 10.17
N GLN A 49 14.69 -6.06 10.08
CA GLN A 49 15.47 -7.29 9.99
C GLN A 49 16.19 -7.43 8.65
N LEU A 50 15.56 -7.02 7.55
CA LEU A 50 16.13 -7.09 6.20
C LEU A 50 17.12 -5.98 5.90
N ARG A 51 17.16 -4.91 6.72
CA ARG A 51 18.03 -3.73 6.51
C ARG A 51 19.49 -4.05 6.18
N PRO A 52 20.17 -5.02 6.82
CA PRO A 52 21.56 -5.35 6.50
C PRO A 52 21.76 -5.83 5.05
N GLN A 53 20.69 -6.26 4.38
CA GLN A 53 20.70 -6.77 3.01
C GLN A 53 20.29 -5.71 1.98
N PHE A 54 19.99 -4.48 2.42
CA PHE A 54 19.59 -3.42 1.51
C PHE A 54 20.75 -3.03 0.58
N PRO A 55 20.44 -2.66 -0.68
CA PRO A 55 21.48 -2.35 -1.65
C PRO A 55 22.27 -1.11 -1.23
N ALA A 56 23.60 -1.19 -1.34
CA ALA A 56 24.48 -0.04 -1.15
C ALA A 56 24.44 0.88 -2.38
N GLY A 57 24.50 2.20 -2.16
CA GLY A 57 24.65 3.19 -3.22
C GLY A 57 23.39 3.45 -4.08
N ARG A 58 22.26 2.81 -3.78
CA ARG A 58 20.97 3.10 -4.44
C ARG A 58 19.78 2.96 -3.48
N PRO A 59 18.66 3.65 -3.73
CA PRO A 59 17.46 3.51 -2.90
C PRO A 59 16.93 2.07 -2.89
N LEU A 60 16.40 1.66 -1.75
CA LEU A 60 15.56 0.46 -1.66
C LEU A 60 14.26 0.72 -2.42
N ARG A 61 13.96 -0.11 -3.42
CA ARG A 61 12.71 -0.04 -4.18
C ARG A 61 11.71 -1.03 -3.59
N LEU A 62 10.52 -0.55 -3.23
CA LEU A 62 9.44 -1.38 -2.71
C LEU A 62 8.16 -1.08 -3.48
N ALA A 63 7.43 -2.13 -3.84
CA ALA A 63 6.10 -2.04 -4.42
C ALA A 63 5.08 -2.67 -3.47
N ASP A 64 3.93 -2.00 -3.31
CA ASP A 64 2.77 -2.49 -2.57
C ASP A 64 1.64 -2.75 -3.57
N LEU A 65 1.19 -4.00 -3.67
CA LEU A 65 0.21 -4.46 -4.66
C LEU A 65 -1.16 -4.55 -4.02
N GLY A 66 -2.15 -3.83 -4.57
CA GLY A 66 -3.40 -3.57 -3.86
C GLY A 66 -3.19 -2.55 -2.75
N SER A 67 -2.49 -1.45 -3.06
CA SER A 67 -2.02 -0.49 -2.06
C SER A 67 -3.12 0.29 -1.35
N GLY A 68 -4.36 0.26 -1.86
CA GLY A 68 -5.53 0.89 -1.25
C GLY A 68 -5.27 2.35 -0.90
N GLY A 69 -5.54 2.73 0.36
CA GLY A 69 -5.34 4.09 0.87
C GLY A 69 -3.88 4.55 0.98
N GLY A 70 -2.91 3.66 0.76
CA GLY A 70 -1.48 3.98 0.75
C GLY A 70 -0.84 4.16 2.13
N ASP A 71 -1.56 3.84 3.21
CA ASP A 71 -1.13 4.05 4.59
C ASP A 71 0.16 3.30 4.91
N THR A 72 0.25 2.03 4.46
CA THR A 72 1.45 1.19 4.65
C THR A 72 2.68 1.86 4.05
N LEU A 73 2.59 2.41 2.84
CA LEU A 73 3.70 3.13 2.20
C LEU A 73 4.08 4.40 2.97
N ARG A 74 3.12 5.19 3.47
CA ARG A 74 3.40 6.37 4.31
C ARG A 74 4.09 6.00 5.63
N ARG A 75 3.72 4.85 6.23
CA ARG A 75 4.37 4.30 7.43
C ARG A 75 5.79 3.84 7.14
N ILE A 76 6.02 3.16 6.01
CA ILE A 76 7.36 2.76 5.55
C ILE A 76 8.23 3.98 5.29
N ALA A 77 7.71 4.99 4.58
CA ALA A 77 8.44 6.23 4.30
C ALA A 77 8.87 6.93 5.60
N THR A 78 7.95 7.07 6.56
CA THR A 78 8.24 7.64 7.89
C THR A 78 9.33 6.84 8.61
N TRP A 79 9.24 5.52 8.62
CA TRP A 79 10.24 4.63 9.21
C TRP A 79 11.62 4.76 8.55
N ALA A 80 11.64 4.86 7.21
CA ALA A 80 12.85 4.95 6.40
C ALA A 80 13.56 6.29 6.61
N ARG A 81 12.81 7.41 6.61
CA ARG A 81 13.32 8.75 6.94
C ARG A 81 14.00 8.77 8.30
N ALA A 82 13.36 8.23 9.34
CA ALA A 82 13.91 8.18 10.69
C ALA A 82 15.20 7.36 10.80
N ARG A 83 15.49 6.50 9.83
CA ARG A 83 16.68 5.63 9.79
C ARG A 83 17.65 6.00 8.68
N GLN A 84 17.40 7.11 7.97
CA GLN A 84 18.17 7.57 6.82
C GLN A 84 18.36 6.48 5.76
N VAL A 85 17.31 5.66 5.55
CA VAL A 85 17.29 4.66 4.48
C VAL A 85 16.67 5.31 3.25
N PRO A 86 17.43 5.49 2.14
CA PRO A 86 16.85 6.00 0.91
C PRO A 86 15.88 4.95 0.35
N VAL A 87 14.66 5.36 0.03
CA VAL A 87 13.62 4.50 -0.52
C VAL A 87 12.99 5.12 -1.76
N ALA A 88 12.49 4.27 -2.65
CA ALA A 88 11.57 4.63 -3.71
C ALA A 88 10.38 3.65 -3.62
N LEU A 89 9.21 4.20 -3.32
CA LEU A 89 8.02 3.44 -2.96
C LEU A 89 6.98 3.57 -4.07
N THR A 90 6.40 2.44 -4.48
CA THR A 90 5.35 2.41 -5.52
C THR A 90 4.11 1.72 -4.98
N GLY A 91 2.97 2.39 -4.95
CA GLY A 91 1.67 1.77 -4.73
C GLY A 91 1.05 1.42 -6.08
N ILE A 92 0.56 0.18 -6.19
CA ILE A 92 -0.14 -0.30 -7.38
C ILE A 92 -1.54 -0.69 -6.94
N ASP A 93 -2.54 -0.16 -7.63
CA ASP A 93 -3.94 -0.50 -7.41
C ASP A 93 -4.71 -0.45 -8.73
N ALA A 94 -5.74 -1.26 -8.88
CA ALA A 94 -6.57 -1.27 -10.09
C ALA A 94 -7.64 -0.15 -10.05
N ASN A 95 -8.07 0.23 -8.84
CA ASN A 95 -9.12 1.22 -8.63
C ASN A 95 -8.53 2.65 -8.64
N ALA A 96 -8.93 3.46 -9.63
CA ALA A 96 -8.47 4.84 -9.80
C ALA A 96 -8.77 5.72 -8.58
N PHE A 97 -9.92 5.53 -7.94
CA PHE A 97 -10.31 6.29 -6.76
C PHE A 97 -9.37 6.03 -5.57
N MET A 98 -8.90 4.78 -5.39
CA MET A 98 -7.92 4.45 -4.34
C MET A 98 -6.63 5.23 -4.56
N LEU A 99 -6.17 5.32 -5.80
CA LEU A 99 -4.94 6.02 -6.15
C LEU A 99 -5.06 7.53 -5.95
N ASP A 100 -6.20 8.11 -6.32
CA ASP A 100 -6.48 9.53 -6.08
C ASP A 100 -6.50 9.84 -4.58
N TYR A 101 -7.19 9.00 -3.79
CA TYR A 101 -7.24 9.11 -2.35
C TYR A 101 -5.84 8.98 -1.72
N ALA A 102 -5.09 7.94 -2.10
CA ALA A 102 -3.75 7.69 -1.58
C ALA A 102 -2.77 8.80 -1.97
N THR A 103 -2.85 9.30 -3.20
CA THR A 103 -2.03 10.43 -3.68
C THR A 103 -2.32 11.70 -2.88
N ALA A 104 -3.60 12.02 -2.64
CA ALA A 104 -3.99 13.18 -1.84
C ALA A 104 -3.46 13.10 -0.40
N LYS A 105 -3.49 11.91 0.23
CA LYS A 105 -2.97 11.69 1.59
C LYS A 105 -1.43 11.65 1.65
N SER A 106 -0.77 11.38 0.52
CA SER A 106 0.68 11.18 0.44
C SER A 106 1.48 12.40 -0.05
N GLN A 107 0.88 13.59 -0.12
CA GLN A 107 1.54 14.82 -0.62
C GLN A 107 2.87 15.16 0.09
N ALA A 108 3.00 14.82 1.38
CA ALA A 108 4.23 15.05 2.16
C ALA A 108 5.34 14.00 1.91
N TYR A 109 5.12 13.06 0.98
CA TYR A 109 5.96 11.89 0.74
C TYR A 109 6.40 11.79 -0.74
N PRO A 110 7.34 12.64 -1.20
CA PRO A 110 7.83 12.63 -2.57
C PRO A 110 8.51 11.32 -3.00
N GLU A 111 8.91 10.46 -2.05
CA GLU A 111 9.43 9.12 -2.33
C GLU A 111 8.36 8.10 -2.73
N ILE A 112 7.07 8.43 -2.62
CA ILE A 112 5.94 7.57 -2.97
C ILE A 112 5.37 7.96 -4.34
N LYS A 113 5.13 6.97 -5.18
CA LYS A 113 4.37 7.10 -6.44
C LYS A 113 3.25 6.08 -6.47
N TYR A 114 2.17 6.42 -7.16
CA TYR A 114 1.03 5.52 -7.37
C TYR A 114 0.87 5.22 -8.86
N GLN A 115 0.50 3.99 -9.18
CA GLN A 115 0.29 3.52 -10.55
C GLN A 115 -1.02 2.74 -10.63
N GLN A 116 -1.85 3.10 -11.61
CA GLN A 116 -3.06 2.35 -11.88
C GLN A 116 -2.72 1.14 -12.74
N LEU A 117 -2.92 -0.05 -12.18
CA LEU A 117 -2.71 -1.29 -12.90
C LEU A 117 -3.43 -2.45 -12.22
N ASP A 118 -4.14 -3.23 -13.01
CA ASP A 118 -4.63 -4.53 -12.57
C ASP A 118 -3.48 -5.54 -12.57
N ILE A 119 -3.14 -6.05 -11.40
CA ILE A 119 -2.05 -7.02 -11.21
C ILE A 119 -2.31 -8.38 -11.85
N PHE A 120 -3.56 -8.67 -12.22
CA PHE A 120 -3.95 -9.86 -12.96
C PHE A 120 -3.98 -9.64 -14.47
N SER A 121 -3.75 -8.40 -14.94
CA SER A 121 -3.77 -8.07 -16.36
C SER A 121 -2.53 -8.58 -17.10
N PRO A 122 -2.64 -8.85 -18.42
CA PRO A 122 -1.48 -9.15 -19.26
C PRO A 122 -0.45 -8.01 -19.30
N GLU A 123 -0.89 -6.76 -19.15
CA GLU A 123 -0.01 -5.59 -19.09
C GLU A 123 0.92 -5.64 -17.87
N PHE A 124 0.38 -6.00 -16.70
CA PHE A 124 1.20 -6.22 -15.51
C PHE A 124 2.18 -7.37 -15.69
N ALA A 125 1.72 -8.49 -16.25
CA ALA A 125 2.57 -9.66 -16.50
C ALA A 125 3.70 -9.40 -17.51
N ALA A 126 3.55 -8.40 -18.38
CA ALA A 126 4.55 -8.02 -19.37
C ALA A 126 5.62 -7.04 -18.83
N GLN A 127 5.52 -6.61 -17.56
CA GLN A 127 6.53 -5.74 -16.97
C GLN A 127 7.86 -6.48 -16.74
N PRO A 128 9.01 -5.80 -16.95
CA PRO A 128 10.36 -6.39 -16.88
C PRO A 128 10.86 -6.67 -15.46
#